data_AF-A0A7Y2SRF4-F1
#
_entry.id   AF-A0A7Y2SRF4-F1
#
_cell.length_a   1.000
_cell.length_b   1.000
_cell.length_c   1.000
_cell.angle_alpha   90.00
_cell.angle_beta   90.00
_cell.angle_gamma   90.00
#
_symmetry.space_group_name_H-M   'P 1'
#
loop_
_entity.id
_entity.type
_entity.pdbx_description
1 polymer ?
#
loop_
_entity_poly.entity_id
_entity_poly.type
_entity_poly.pdbx_seq_one_letter_code
_entity_poly.pdbx_strand_id
1 'polypeptide(L)'
;MSMLDFDPDTFINCEVERRLFSSLLSVADQARILAIRGASGTGKSQLLRSFAHQCRTAYPRRIPVCLVSLDTPGDAVLPLVQEMERQLSRFGLTFPTFKQIESARVANDFSKIRASVHLEGAIFEGATDVRISGTMINPERVEMINISAERVEFTAEQVDLAQEVSVKAFFDDLRVHCAQSPVVLLLDTYEKCRPSVHAWINEYFLERLFFDLDQRPQQLMTVIAGQDTPLFQQFWPRHMCEVIVQIVPHLSAWEREHIAAYCLTLGISPESAPIEPIYQIAQTGGMTPELIKNIISTMQSQVRPR
;
A
#
# COMPACT_ATOMS: atom_id res chain seq x y z
N MET A 1 -8.80 -1.25 14.25
CA MET A 1 -10.15 -1.02 13.69
C MET A 1 -10.39 -2.03 12.59
N SER A 2 -11.50 -2.78 12.63
CA SER A 2 -11.79 -3.77 11.60
C SER A 2 -12.23 -3.07 10.31
N MET A 3 -11.84 -3.60 9.13
CA MET A 3 -12.31 -3.09 7.83
C MET A 3 -13.81 -3.36 7.56
N LEU A 4 -14.52 -4.02 8.47
CA LEU A 4 -15.95 -4.33 8.35
C LEU A 4 -16.85 -3.15 8.75
N ASP A 5 -16.28 -2.06 9.27
CA ASP A 5 -17.02 -0.88 9.74
C ASP A 5 -17.09 0.27 8.70
N PHE A 6 -16.69 0.03 7.44
CA PHE A 6 -16.83 1.04 6.39
C PHE A 6 -18.21 0.95 5.75
N ASP A 7 -19.04 1.96 6.03
CA ASP A 7 -20.32 2.15 5.36
C ASP A 7 -20.12 3.04 4.10
N PRO A 8 -20.15 2.47 2.88
CA PRO A 8 -19.95 3.23 1.65
C PRO A 8 -21.01 4.30 1.42
N ASP A 9 -22.21 4.14 1.99
CA ASP A 9 -23.31 5.10 1.84
C ASP A 9 -23.03 6.36 2.66
N THR A 10 -22.22 6.27 3.72
CA THR A 10 -21.79 7.43 4.51
C THR A 10 -20.66 8.24 3.88
N PHE A 11 -20.13 7.86 2.72
CA PHE A 11 -19.01 8.58 2.11
C PHE A 11 -19.47 9.54 1.01
N ILE A 12 -19.30 10.83 1.30
CA ILE A 12 -19.62 11.92 0.39
C ILE A 12 -18.64 12.00 -0.78
N ASN A 13 -19.18 12.45 -1.91
CA ASN A 13 -18.68 12.26 -3.25
C ASN A 13 -17.39 13.07 -3.56
N CYS A 14 -16.25 12.39 -3.61
CA CYS A 14 -15.00 12.85 -4.22
C CYS A 14 -15.00 12.46 -5.72
N GLU A 15 -15.87 13.04 -6.54
CA GLU A 15 -16.09 12.59 -7.93
C GLU A 15 -14.83 12.68 -8.79
N VAL A 16 -14.06 13.75 -8.63
CA VAL A 16 -12.82 13.96 -9.39
C VAL A 16 -11.83 12.85 -9.05
N GLU A 17 -11.60 12.59 -7.76
CA GLU A 17 -10.67 11.60 -7.28
C GLU A 17 -11.13 10.18 -7.63
N ARG A 18 -12.43 9.90 -7.55
CA ARG A 18 -13.03 8.62 -7.99
C ARG A 18 -12.91 8.42 -9.49
N ARG A 19 -13.04 9.48 -10.29
CA ARG A 19 -12.86 9.43 -11.74
C ARG A 19 -11.39 9.17 -12.09
N LEU A 20 -10.46 9.87 -11.44
CA LEU A 20 -9.02 9.63 -11.61
C LEU A 20 -8.66 8.19 -11.22
N PHE A 21 -9.14 7.71 -10.06
CA PHE A 21 -8.92 6.34 -9.63
C PHE A 21 -9.52 5.32 -10.61
N SER A 22 -10.74 5.55 -11.11
CA SER A 22 -11.37 4.67 -12.10
C SER A 22 -10.62 4.67 -13.43
N SER A 23 -10.09 5.82 -13.85
CA SER A 23 -9.19 5.92 -15.01
C SER A 23 -7.92 5.10 -14.78
N LEU A 24 -7.33 5.18 -13.58
CA LEU A 24 -6.16 4.39 -13.19
C LEU A 24 -6.43 2.89 -13.30
N LEU A 25 -7.57 2.43 -12.78
CA LEU A 25 -8.00 1.02 -12.84
C LEU A 25 -8.26 0.50 -14.26
N SER A 26 -8.57 1.39 -15.21
CA SER A 26 -8.76 1.01 -16.61
C SER A 26 -7.45 0.64 -17.31
N VAL A 27 -6.30 1.07 -16.76
CA VAL A 27 -4.97 0.84 -17.32
C VAL A 27 -4.85 1.33 -18.78
N ALA A 28 -5.69 2.30 -19.18
CA ALA A 28 -5.78 2.77 -20.57
C ALA A 28 -4.59 3.66 -20.98
N ASP A 29 -3.95 4.33 -20.02
CA ASP A 29 -2.78 5.18 -20.22
C ASP A 29 -1.56 4.61 -19.47
N GLN A 30 -0.51 5.41 -19.33
CA GLN A 30 0.72 5.05 -18.62
C GLN A 30 0.69 5.42 -17.12
N ALA A 31 -0.37 6.07 -16.65
CA ALA A 31 -0.50 6.50 -15.27
C ALA A 31 -0.66 5.27 -14.37
N ARG A 32 0.13 5.21 -13.30
CA ARG A 32 0.11 4.09 -12.33
C ARG A 32 0.09 4.58 -10.89
N ILE A 33 0.31 5.88 -10.67
CA ILE A 33 0.37 6.48 -9.34
C ILE A 33 -0.69 7.58 -9.25
N LEU A 34 -1.53 7.51 -8.22
CA LEU A 34 -2.39 8.62 -7.80
C LEU A 34 -1.91 9.15 -6.45
N ALA A 35 -1.34 10.35 -6.43
CA ALA A 35 -0.90 11.01 -5.20
C ALA A 35 -1.97 11.98 -4.72
N ILE A 36 -2.45 11.81 -3.48
CA ILE A 36 -3.53 12.60 -2.89
C ILE A 36 -2.98 13.38 -1.71
N ARG A 37 -2.93 14.70 -1.86
CA ARG A 37 -2.55 15.62 -0.80
C ARG A 37 -3.79 16.30 -0.22
N GLY A 38 -3.78 16.49 1.10
CA GLY A 38 -4.83 17.25 1.76
C GLY A 38 -4.52 17.46 3.24
N ALA A 39 -5.11 18.50 3.83
CA ALA A 39 -4.93 18.77 5.26
C ALA A 39 -5.39 17.59 6.14
N SER A 40 -4.98 17.60 7.41
CA SER A 40 -5.51 16.64 8.38
C SER A 40 -7.04 16.76 8.47
N GLY A 41 -7.74 15.64 8.60
CA GLY A 41 -9.20 15.63 8.73
C GLY A 41 -10.00 15.74 7.42
N THR A 42 -9.38 15.94 6.25
CA THR A 42 -10.11 16.11 4.98
C THR A 42 -10.77 14.83 4.40
N GLY A 43 -10.70 13.70 5.11
CA GLY A 43 -11.35 12.45 4.67
C GLY A 43 -10.49 11.54 3.77
N LYS A 44 -9.19 11.81 3.57
CA LYS A 44 -8.28 10.98 2.76
C LYS A 44 -8.34 9.48 3.10
N SER A 45 -8.22 9.12 4.37
CA SER A 45 -8.27 7.72 4.81
C SER A 45 -9.60 7.05 4.48
N GLN A 46 -10.70 7.81 4.51
CA GLN A 46 -12.01 7.30 4.13
C GLN A 46 -12.16 7.16 2.61
N LEU A 47 -11.60 8.09 1.84
CA LEU A 47 -11.51 7.96 0.38
C LEU A 47 -10.76 6.69 -0.02
N LEU A 48 -9.61 6.42 0.62
CA LEU A 48 -8.84 5.19 0.39
C LEU A 48 -9.63 3.93 0.76
N ARG A 49 -10.42 3.97 1.85
CA ARG A 49 -11.35 2.86 2.18
C ARG A 49 -12.44 2.70 1.12
N SER A 50 -12.97 3.80 0.57
CA SER A 50 -13.92 3.77 -0.54
C SER A 50 -13.28 3.14 -1.79
N PHE A 51 -12.03 3.46 -2.12
CA PHE A 51 -11.30 2.83 -3.22
C PHE A 51 -11.08 1.34 -2.98
N ALA A 52 -10.67 0.96 -1.77
CA ALA A 52 -10.54 -0.45 -1.40
C ALA A 52 -11.88 -1.21 -1.51
N HIS A 53 -12.98 -0.58 -1.11
CA HIS A 53 -14.32 -1.15 -1.27
C HIS A 53 -14.68 -1.32 -2.75
N GLN A 54 -14.48 -0.28 -3.56
CA GLN A 54 -14.72 -0.32 -5.01
C GLN A 54 -13.96 -1.47 -5.68
N CYS A 55 -12.67 -1.67 -5.35
CA CYS A 55 -11.90 -2.80 -5.88
C CYS A 55 -12.49 -4.17 -5.49
N ARG A 56 -13.03 -4.30 -4.27
CA ARG A 56 -13.62 -5.54 -3.75
C ARG A 56 -14.99 -5.85 -4.33
N THR A 57 -15.77 -4.83 -4.69
CA THR A 57 -17.12 -4.95 -5.22
C THR A 57 -17.19 -4.79 -6.74
N ALA A 58 -16.10 -4.37 -7.38
CA ALA A 58 -16.00 -4.25 -8.83
C ALA A 58 -16.41 -5.56 -9.53
N TYR A 59 -17.32 -5.40 -10.49
CA TYR A 59 -17.80 -6.46 -11.39
C TYR A 59 -17.27 -6.15 -12.80
N PRO A 60 -16.81 -7.15 -13.59
CA PRO A 60 -16.98 -8.60 -13.43
C PRO A 60 -15.96 -9.31 -12.55
N ARG A 61 -14.84 -8.67 -12.18
CA ARG A 61 -13.80 -9.29 -11.35
C ARG A 61 -13.39 -8.36 -10.23
N ARG A 62 -13.28 -8.92 -9.03
CA ARG A 62 -12.68 -8.25 -7.87
C ARG A 62 -11.21 -7.97 -8.16
N ILE A 63 -10.77 -6.76 -7.87
CA ILE A 63 -9.38 -6.34 -8.01
C ILE A 63 -8.68 -6.54 -6.65
N PRO A 64 -7.62 -7.35 -6.59
CA PRO A 64 -6.76 -7.44 -5.41
C PRO A 64 -6.32 -6.05 -4.95
N VAL A 65 -6.62 -5.73 -3.68
CA VAL A 65 -6.29 -4.43 -3.12
C VAL A 65 -5.74 -4.57 -1.71
N CYS A 66 -4.67 -3.83 -1.44
CA CYS A 66 -4.08 -3.70 -0.13
C CYS A 66 -4.21 -2.25 0.35
N LEU A 67 -4.64 -2.04 1.59
CA LEU A 67 -4.66 -0.73 2.24
C LEU A 67 -3.82 -0.78 3.51
N VAL A 68 -2.72 -0.04 3.52
CA VAL A 68 -1.78 0.03 4.64
C VAL A 68 -1.64 1.46 5.13
N SER A 69 -1.64 1.61 6.46
CA SER A 69 -1.25 2.84 7.13
C SER A 69 0.27 2.84 7.26
N LEU A 70 0.90 3.95 6.90
CA LEU A 70 2.35 4.13 7.04
C LEU A 70 2.76 4.64 8.43
N ASP A 71 1.79 5.01 9.27
CA ASP A 71 1.94 5.27 10.72
C ASP A 71 2.10 3.98 11.54
N THR A 72 3.03 3.10 11.15
CA THR A 72 3.33 1.86 11.89
C THR A 72 4.49 2.05 12.86
N PRO A 73 4.43 1.44 14.05
CA PRO A 73 5.56 1.43 14.97
C PRO A 73 6.70 0.57 14.43
N GLY A 74 7.92 1.10 14.46
CA GLY A 74 9.15 0.43 13.99
C GLY A 74 9.70 1.05 12.70
N ASP A 75 11.01 0.88 12.49
CA ASP A 75 11.73 1.43 11.34
C ASP A 75 11.94 0.40 10.21
N ALA A 76 11.48 -0.84 10.41
CA ALA A 76 11.66 -1.94 9.47
C ALA A 76 10.58 -1.93 8.38
N VAL A 77 11.01 -2.12 7.13
CA VAL A 77 10.14 -2.21 5.95
C VAL A 77 9.45 -3.58 5.86
N LEU A 78 10.11 -4.65 6.31
CA LEU A 78 9.60 -6.01 6.16
C LEU A 78 8.20 -6.21 6.80
N PRO A 79 7.88 -5.71 8.00
CA PRO A 79 6.52 -5.77 8.56
C PRO A 79 5.45 -5.14 7.66
N LEU A 80 5.77 -4.04 6.98
CA LEU A 80 4.85 -3.40 6.02
C LEU A 80 4.58 -4.33 4.83
N VAL A 81 5.63 -4.95 4.29
CA VAL A 81 5.53 -5.91 3.18
C VAL A 81 4.78 -7.19 3.58
N GLN A 82 5.02 -7.71 4.78
CA GLN A 82 4.26 -8.84 5.34
C GLN A 82 2.77 -8.50 5.46
N GLU A 83 2.43 -7.29 5.90
CA GLU A 83 1.04 -6.84 5.95
C GLU A 83 0.42 -6.73 4.54
N MET A 84 1.19 -6.27 3.55
CA MET A 84 0.75 -6.25 2.15
C MET A 84 0.47 -7.66 1.61
N GLU A 85 1.40 -8.60 1.79
CA GLU A 85 1.22 -10.01 1.43
C GLU A 85 -0.04 -10.58 2.07
N ARG A 86 -0.20 -10.38 3.37
CA ARG A 86 -1.33 -10.91 4.15
C ARG A 86 -2.68 -10.41 3.63
N GLN A 87 -2.76 -9.14 3.23
CA GLN A 87 -3.98 -8.58 2.65
C GLN A 87 -4.24 -9.08 1.24
N LEU A 88 -3.22 -9.14 0.38
CA LEU A 88 -3.33 -9.59 -1.01
C LEU A 88 -3.65 -11.09 -1.11
N SER A 89 -3.09 -11.91 -0.22
CA SER A 89 -3.37 -13.35 -0.13
C SER A 89 -4.86 -13.66 0.13
N ARG A 90 -5.64 -12.73 0.71
CA ARG A 90 -7.10 -12.86 0.87
C ARG A 90 -7.86 -12.84 -0.45
N PHE A 91 -7.24 -12.33 -1.51
CA PHE A 91 -7.76 -12.35 -2.88
C PHE A 91 -7.28 -13.58 -3.66
N GLY A 92 -6.58 -14.51 -3.02
CA GLY A 92 -6.04 -15.72 -3.66
C GLY A 92 -4.68 -15.52 -4.32
N LEU A 93 -4.02 -14.37 -4.13
CA LEU A 93 -2.64 -14.18 -4.60
C LEU A 93 -1.70 -15.07 -3.80
N THR A 94 -0.71 -15.64 -4.47
CA THR A 94 0.28 -16.52 -3.85
C THR A 94 1.67 -15.92 -3.99
N PHE A 95 2.43 -15.91 -2.90
CA PHE A 95 3.80 -15.37 -2.89
C PHE A 95 4.79 -16.49 -2.53
N PRO A 96 5.00 -17.47 -3.44
CA PRO A 96 5.78 -18.66 -3.13
C PRO A 96 7.25 -18.33 -2.84
N THR A 97 7.86 -17.44 -3.61
CA THR A 97 9.27 -17.04 -3.44
C THR A 97 9.43 -16.30 -2.12
N PHE A 98 8.56 -15.32 -1.86
CA PHE A 98 8.54 -14.61 -0.59
C PHE A 98 8.38 -15.57 0.61
N LYS A 99 7.40 -16.48 0.56
CA LYS A 99 7.15 -17.44 1.65
C LYS A 99 8.34 -18.37 1.87
N GLN A 100 9.01 -18.80 0.81
CA GLN A 100 10.21 -19.63 0.91
C GLN A 100 11.35 -18.89 1.62
N ILE A 101 11.66 -17.66 1.18
CA ILE A 101 12.72 -16.83 1.79
C ILE A 101 12.37 -16.48 3.23
N GLU A 102 11.12 -16.09 3.49
CA GLU A 102 10.67 -15.70 4.82
C GLU A 102 10.67 -16.88 5.79
N SER A 103 10.30 -18.09 5.32
CA SER A 103 10.43 -19.31 6.11
C SER A 103 11.90 -19.62 6.43
N ALA A 104 12.81 -19.43 5.48
CA ALA A 104 14.24 -19.59 5.71
C ALA A 104 14.77 -18.57 6.73
N ARG A 105 14.33 -17.31 6.64
CA ARG A 105 14.69 -16.24 7.58
C ARG A 105 14.24 -16.55 9.01
N VAL A 106 12.98 -16.97 9.19
CA VAL A 106 12.43 -17.33 10.51
C VAL A 106 13.13 -18.58 11.08
N ALA A 107 13.58 -19.49 10.22
CA ALA A 107 14.34 -20.67 10.61
C ALA A 107 15.84 -20.43 10.85
N ASN A 108 16.33 -19.20 10.66
CA ASN A 108 17.75 -18.85 10.62
C ASN A 108 18.57 -19.70 9.62
N ASP A 109 17.99 -20.02 8.46
CA ASP A 109 18.63 -20.76 7.37
C ASP A 109 19.22 -19.80 6.33
N PHE A 110 20.35 -19.18 6.66
CA PHE A 110 21.01 -18.20 5.78
C PHE A 110 21.53 -18.82 4.48
N SER A 111 21.79 -20.12 4.45
CA SER A 111 22.27 -20.82 3.25
C SER A 111 21.24 -20.76 2.12
N LYS A 112 19.95 -20.92 2.42
CA LYS A 112 18.87 -20.78 1.43
C LYS A 112 18.71 -19.34 0.94
N ILE A 113 18.84 -18.37 1.85
CA ILE A 113 18.76 -16.94 1.49
C ILE A 113 19.92 -16.58 0.57
N ARG A 114 21.15 -16.95 0.94
CA ARG A 114 22.35 -16.71 0.12
C ARG A 114 22.23 -17.34 -1.27
N ALA A 115 21.72 -18.57 -1.37
CA ALA A 115 21.55 -19.24 -2.65
C ALA A 115 20.64 -18.45 -3.61
N SER A 116 19.58 -17.81 -3.11
CA SER A 116 18.68 -16.98 -3.93
C SER A 116 19.39 -15.75 -4.53
N VAL A 117 20.30 -15.12 -3.77
CA VAL A 117 21.08 -13.95 -4.24
C VAL A 117 22.06 -14.34 -5.35
N HIS A 118 22.74 -15.49 -5.23
CA HIS A 118 23.74 -15.93 -6.22
C HIS A 118 23.12 -16.39 -7.54
N LEU A 119 21.88 -16.89 -7.53
CA LEU A 119 21.19 -17.35 -8.74
C LEU A 119 20.78 -16.21 -9.67
N GLU A 120 20.48 -15.02 -9.15
CA GLU A 120 20.07 -13.87 -9.96
C GLU A 120 21.23 -13.13 -10.63
N GLY A 121 22.45 -13.26 -10.10
CA GLY A 121 23.67 -12.73 -10.74
C GLY A 121 24.23 -13.64 -11.82
N ALA A 122 23.68 -14.84 -12.01
CA ALA A 122 24.18 -15.84 -12.92
C ALA A 122 23.40 -15.82 -14.25
N ILE A 123 24.06 -15.38 -15.31
CA ILE A 123 23.57 -15.51 -16.69
C ILE A 123 23.83 -16.97 -17.12
N PHE A 124 22.79 -17.78 -17.26
CA PHE A 124 22.91 -19.21 -17.60
C PHE A 124 22.80 -19.51 -19.11
N GLU A 125 22.81 -18.49 -19.97
CA GLU A 125 22.88 -18.72 -21.42
C GLU A 125 24.21 -19.41 -21.80
N GLY A 126 24.11 -20.69 -22.18
CA GLY A 126 25.25 -21.52 -22.62
C GLY A 126 25.87 -22.44 -21.57
N ALA A 127 25.36 -22.46 -20.33
CA ALA A 127 25.91 -23.32 -19.27
C ALA A 127 25.40 -24.77 -19.41
N THR A 128 26.27 -25.70 -19.84
CA THR A 128 25.95 -27.14 -19.94
C THR A 128 26.21 -27.92 -18.64
N ASP A 129 26.73 -27.28 -17.59
CA ASP A 129 27.07 -27.95 -16.33
C ASP A 129 26.96 -26.99 -15.14
N VAL A 130 25.74 -26.75 -14.66
CA VAL A 130 25.50 -25.91 -13.48
C VAL A 130 25.54 -26.78 -12.23
N ARG A 131 26.72 -26.86 -11.59
CA ARG A 131 26.85 -27.40 -10.23
C ARG A 131 26.54 -26.29 -9.22
N ILE A 132 25.35 -26.35 -8.63
CA ILE A 132 24.98 -25.55 -7.47
C ILE A 132 25.75 -26.13 -6.26
N SER A 133 26.86 -25.48 -5.90
CA SER A 133 27.69 -25.86 -4.76
C SER A 133 26.93 -25.70 -3.44
N GLY A 134 26.36 -26.80 -2.95
CA GLY A 134 26.08 -27.02 -1.53
C GLY A 134 27.09 -28.05 -1.01
N THR A 135 27.89 -27.65 -0.01
CA THR A 135 28.90 -28.47 0.71
C THR A 135 30.14 -28.92 -0.08
N MET A 136 31.27 -28.24 0.12
CA MET A 136 32.57 -28.89 0.04
C MET A 136 32.72 -29.81 1.26
N ILE A 137 32.48 -31.11 1.07
CA ILE A 137 32.95 -32.13 2.02
C ILE A 137 34.39 -32.43 1.62
N ASN A 138 35.33 -32.04 2.47
CA ASN A 138 36.74 -32.43 2.33
C ASN A 138 36.85 -33.95 2.58
N PRO A 139 37.21 -34.79 1.59
CA PRO A 139 37.04 -36.24 1.69
C PRO A 139 38.05 -36.95 2.60
N GLU A 140 38.97 -36.24 3.26
CA GLU A 140 40.05 -36.87 4.05
C GLU A 140 39.91 -36.75 5.58
N ARG A 141 38.88 -36.05 6.10
CA ARG A 141 38.59 -36.03 7.54
C ARG A 141 37.09 -36.00 7.79
N VAL A 142 36.46 -37.16 7.78
CA VAL A 142 35.12 -37.34 8.36
C VAL A 142 35.30 -37.47 9.87
N GLU A 143 35.56 -36.35 10.54
CA GLU A 143 35.00 -36.19 11.88
C GLU A 143 33.52 -35.89 11.66
N MET A 144 32.66 -36.84 11.99
CA MET A 144 31.23 -36.56 12.16
C MET A 144 31.10 -35.56 13.29
N ILE A 145 31.21 -34.27 12.96
CA ILE A 145 30.73 -33.20 13.81
C ILE A 145 29.22 -33.40 13.82
N ASN A 146 28.75 -34.04 14.88
CA ASN A 146 27.36 -34.06 15.25
C ASN A 146 27.00 -32.61 15.53
N ILE A 147 26.62 -31.85 14.49
CA ILE A 147 26.09 -30.50 14.64
C ILE A 147 24.73 -30.70 15.30
N SER A 148 24.75 -30.78 16.63
CA SER A 148 23.62 -30.38 17.44
C SER A 148 23.14 -29.06 16.84
N ALA A 149 21.86 -29.01 16.46
CA ALA A 149 21.23 -27.86 15.82
C ALA A 149 21.17 -26.67 16.80
N GLU A 150 22.32 -26.12 17.16
CA GLU A 150 22.44 -24.79 17.72
C GLU A 150 21.97 -23.86 16.61
N ARG A 151 20.84 -23.19 16.88
CA ARG A 151 20.34 -22.12 16.02
C ARG A 151 21.42 -21.05 16.00
N VAL A 152 22.20 -21.00 14.91
CA VAL A 152 23.12 -19.90 14.67
C VAL A 152 22.25 -18.65 14.49
N GLU A 153 22.34 -17.72 15.44
CA GLU A 153 21.67 -16.43 15.31
C GLU A 153 22.30 -15.65 14.16
N PHE A 154 21.48 -14.97 13.36
CA PHE A 154 21.98 -14.12 12.30
C PHE A 154 22.78 -12.96 12.87
N THR A 155 23.88 -12.61 12.21
CA THR A 155 24.53 -11.32 12.43
C THR A 155 23.61 -10.18 11.98
N ALA A 156 23.83 -8.96 12.46
CA ALA A 156 23.03 -7.80 12.03
C ALA A 156 23.03 -7.64 10.49
N GLU A 157 24.18 -7.79 9.84
CA GLU A 157 24.31 -7.74 8.37
C GLU A 157 23.51 -8.86 7.67
N GLN A 158 23.47 -10.06 8.25
CA GLN A 158 22.68 -11.16 7.71
C GLN A 158 21.18 -10.91 7.88
N VAL A 159 20.77 -10.29 8.99
CA VAL A 159 19.38 -9.86 9.21
C VAL A 159 18.98 -8.85 8.14
N ASP A 160 19.81 -7.83 7.91
CA ASP A 160 19.53 -6.77 6.93
C ASP A 160 19.42 -7.35 5.51
N LEU A 161 20.39 -8.16 5.09
CA LEU A 161 20.35 -8.83 3.78
C LEU A 161 19.12 -9.74 3.66
N ALA A 162 18.79 -10.51 4.70
CA ALA A 162 17.63 -11.39 4.67
C ALA A 162 16.32 -10.61 4.53
N GLN A 163 16.19 -9.45 5.17
CA GLN A 163 15.05 -8.57 5.00
C GLN A 163 14.98 -8.01 3.58
N GLU A 164 16.10 -7.55 3.02
CA GLU A 164 16.16 -7.05 1.64
C GLU A 164 15.73 -8.11 0.63
N VAL A 165 16.25 -9.33 0.76
CA VAL A 165 15.92 -10.45 -0.13
C VAL A 165 14.45 -10.86 0.02
N SER A 166 13.89 -10.84 1.24
CA SER A 166 12.45 -11.05 1.44
C SER A 166 11.62 -9.97 0.72
N VAL A 167 11.94 -8.69 0.90
CA VAL A 167 11.21 -7.59 0.24
C VAL A 167 11.28 -7.71 -1.29
N LYS A 168 12.47 -8.06 -1.82
CA LYS A 168 12.65 -8.27 -3.25
C LYS A 168 11.80 -9.44 -3.76
N ALA A 169 11.85 -10.59 -3.09
CA ALA A 169 11.08 -11.78 -3.47
C ALA A 169 9.56 -11.50 -3.49
N PHE A 170 9.06 -10.66 -2.59
CA PHE A 170 7.66 -10.20 -2.63
C PHE A 170 7.34 -9.41 -3.90
N PHE A 171 8.23 -8.51 -4.32
CA PHE A 171 8.03 -7.74 -5.56
C PHE A 171 8.12 -8.58 -6.81
N ASP A 172 9.00 -9.58 -6.84
CA ASP A 172 9.11 -10.49 -7.97
C ASP A 172 7.83 -11.34 -8.12
N ASP A 173 7.34 -11.90 -7.01
CA ASP A 173 6.04 -12.60 -6.99
C ASP A 173 4.89 -11.66 -7.41
N LEU A 174 4.88 -10.40 -6.92
CA LEU A 174 3.87 -9.40 -7.28
C LEU A 174 3.91 -9.06 -8.78
N ARG A 175 5.10 -8.94 -9.37
CA ARG A 175 5.29 -8.66 -10.80
C ARG A 175 4.69 -9.77 -11.66
N VAL A 176 4.89 -11.04 -11.27
CA VAL A 176 4.32 -12.20 -11.95
C VAL A 176 2.79 -12.12 -11.95
N HIS A 177 2.15 -11.77 -10.83
CA HIS A 177 0.68 -11.61 -10.78
C HIS A 177 0.18 -10.43 -11.64
N CYS A 178 0.91 -9.31 -11.60
CA CYS A 178 0.55 -8.10 -12.34
C CYS A 178 0.71 -8.24 -13.87
N ALA A 179 1.32 -9.32 -14.36
CA ALA A 179 1.33 -9.65 -15.77
C ALA A 179 -0.06 -10.07 -16.28
N GLN A 180 -0.90 -10.64 -15.41
CA GLN A 180 -2.20 -11.22 -15.80
C GLN A 180 -3.41 -10.46 -15.24
N SER A 181 -3.26 -9.82 -14.08
CA SER A 181 -4.36 -9.17 -13.39
C SER A 181 -3.95 -7.89 -12.68
N PRO A 182 -4.85 -6.91 -12.56
CA PRO A 182 -4.57 -5.67 -11.87
C PRO A 182 -4.41 -5.88 -10.36
N VAL A 183 -3.48 -5.16 -9.74
CA VAL A 183 -3.31 -5.09 -8.28
C VAL A 183 -3.19 -3.64 -7.85
N VAL A 184 -3.86 -3.30 -6.75
CA VAL A 184 -3.88 -1.93 -6.20
C VAL A 184 -3.24 -1.91 -4.82
N LEU A 185 -2.28 -1.01 -4.62
CA LEU A 185 -1.70 -0.71 -3.32
C LEU A 185 -2.15 0.68 -2.86
N LEU A 186 -2.69 0.79 -1.66
CA LEU A 186 -3.16 2.05 -1.09
C LEU A 186 -2.32 2.35 0.15
N LEU A 187 -1.51 3.39 0.07
CA LEU A 187 -0.63 3.84 1.12
C LEU A 187 -1.21 5.09 1.79
N ASP A 188 -1.64 4.97 3.03
CA ASP A 188 -2.23 6.06 3.80
C ASP A 188 -1.22 6.68 4.78
N THR A 189 -1.43 7.94 5.17
CA THR A 189 -0.61 8.69 6.13
C THR A 189 0.88 8.78 5.76
N TYR A 190 1.19 9.09 4.49
CA TYR A 190 2.58 9.19 4.00
C TYR A 190 3.45 10.13 4.84
N GLU A 191 2.92 11.26 5.32
CA GLU A 191 3.67 12.22 6.15
C GLU A 191 4.11 11.68 7.52
N LYS A 192 3.53 10.56 7.94
CA LYS A 192 3.84 9.90 9.21
C LYS A 192 4.84 8.76 9.06
N CYS A 193 5.32 8.49 7.85
CA CYS A 193 6.40 7.54 7.62
C CYS A 193 7.63 7.87 8.47
N ARG A 194 8.28 6.83 8.97
CA ARG A 194 9.64 6.95 9.47
C ARG A 194 10.60 7.28 8.32
N PRO A 195 11.75 7.94 8.58
CA PRO A 195 12.72 8.28 7.54
C PRO A 195 13.20 7.08 6.71
N SER A 196 13.39 5.91 7.33
CA SER A 196 13.78 4.67 6.64
C SER A 196 12.71 4.21 5.65
N VAL A 197 11.44 4.25 6.05
CA VAL A 197 10.30 3.90 5.19
C VAL A 197 10.11 4.95 4.08
N HIS A 198 10.31 6.24 4.37
CA HIS A 198 10.32 7.29 3.35
C HIS A 198 11.38 7.04 2.27
N ALA A 199 12.63 6.80 2.70
CA ALA A 199 13.73 6.50 1.79
C ALA A 199 13.41 5.25 0.97
N TRP A 200 12.96 4.17 1.61
CA TRP A 200 12.56 2.95 0.90
C TRP A 200 11.41 3.18 -0.10
N ILE A 201 10.38 3.96 0.25
CA ILE A 201 9.29 4.27 -0.67
C ILE A 201 9.82 4.96 -1.93
N ASN A 202 10.65 5.99 -1.76
CA ASN A 202 11.12 6.81 -2.89
C ASN A 202 12.22 6.10 -3.69
N GLU A 203 13.25 5.58 -3.03
CA GLU A 203 14.45 5.08 -3.67
C GLU A 203 14.32 3.63 -4.15
N TYR A 204 13.36 2.87 -3.61
CA TYR A 204 13.24 1.45 -3.92
C TYR A 204 11.85 1.07 -4.46
N PHE A 205 10.78 1.31 -3.69
CA PHE A 205 9.42 0.91 -4.09
C PHE A 205 8.96 1.65 -5.35
N LEU A 206 9.03 2.98 -5.37
CA LEU A 206 8.61 3.79 -6.50
C LEU A 206 9.53 3.61 -7.71
N GLU A 207 10.84 3.67 -7.49
CA GLU A 207 11.85 3.45 -8.53
C GLU A 207 11.60 2.12 -9.26
N ARG A 208 11.66 0.99 -8.54
CA ARG A 208 11.65 -0.34 -9.15
C ARG A 208 10.28 -0.78 -9.70
N LEU A 209 9.19 -0.30 -9.10
CA LEU A 209 7.85 -0.78 -9.48
C LEU A 209 7.10 0.17 -10.40
N PHE A 210 7.53 1.43 -10.55
CA PHE A 210 6.75 2.40 -11.32
C PHE A 210 7.60 3.19 -12.33
N PHE A 211 8.84 3.53 -12.00
CA PHE A 211 9.70 4.37 -12.86
C PHE A 211 10.72 3.59 -13.68
N ASP A 212 11.11 2.37 -13.28
CA ASP A 212 11.82 1.41 -14.14
C ASP A 212 10.86 0.85 -15.20
N LEU A 213 10.78 1.52 -16.35
CA LEU A 213 9.83 1.15 -17.42
C LEU A 213 10.08 -0.22 -18.03
N ASP A 214 11.31 -0.75 -17.93
CA ASP A 214 11.68 -2.05 -18.50
C ASP A 214 11.21 -3.20 -17.59
N GLN A 215 11.25 -2.99 -16.27
CA GLN A 215 10.85 -4.01 -15.28
C GLN A 215 9.55 -3.72 -14.54
N ARG A 216 8.88 -2.60 -14.83
CA ARG A 216 7.62 -2.19 -14.19
C ARG A 216 6.53 -3.24 -14.40
N PRO A 217 5.84 -3.68 -13.32
CA PRO A 217 4.65 -4.51 -13.47
C PRO A 217 3.53 -3.77 -14.22
N GLN A 218 2.99 -4.39 -15.28
CA GLN A 218 2.10 -3.70 -16.23
C GLN A 218 0.79 -3.21 -15.61
N GLN A 219 0.22 -3.99 -14.69
CA GLN A 219 -1.08 -3.75 -14.08
C GLN A 219 -0.98 -3.51 -12.56
N LEU A 220 0.15 -2.97 -12.07
CA LEU A 220 0.27 -2.53 -10.68
C LEU A 220 -0.04 -1.05 -10.58
N MET A 221 -0.94 -0.68 -9.66
CA MET A 221 -1.27 0.72 -9.38
C MET A 221 -1.08 1.01 -7.91
N THR A 222 -0.74 2.26 -7.61
CA THR A 222 -0.64 2.72 -6.22
C THR A 222 -1.35 4.05 -6.02
N VAL A 223 -1.96 4.20 -4.84
CA VAL A 223 -2.47 5.48 -4.36
C VAL A 223 -1.69 5.86 -3.11
N ILE A 224 -1.09 7.03 -3.10
CA ILE A 224 -0.32 7.53 -1.95
C ILE A 224 -1.05 8.75 -1.39
N ALA A 225 -1.53 8.65 -0.15
CA ALA A 225 -2.27 9.72 0.49
C ALA A 225 -1.56 10.25 1.73
N GLY A 226 -1.56 11.58 1.89
CA GLY A 226 -0.98 12.23 3.05
C GLY A 226 -1.23 13.74 3.10
N GLN A 227 -0.77 14.38 4.17
CA GLN A 227 -0.62 15.84 4.23
C GLN A 227 0.52 16.33 3.33
N ASP A 228 1.47 15.44 3.08
CA ASP A 228 2.47 15.56 2.05
C ASP A 228 2.49 14.28 1.20
N THR A 229 3.16 14.34 0.05
CA THR A 229 3.33 13.21 -0.87
C THR A 229 4.78 13.20 -1.38
N PRO A 230 5.28 12.10 -1.98
CA PRO A 230 6.61 12.09 -2.58
C PRO A 230 6.86 13.30 -3.48
N LEU A 231 8.04 13.91 -3.36
CA LEU A 231 8.47 15.00 -4.23
C LEU A 231 8.98 14.43 -5.56
N PHE A 232 8.08 13.86 -6.36
CA PHE A 232 8.42 13.07 -7.55
C PHE A 232 9.45 13.74 -8.48
N GLN A 233 9.33 15.06 -8.70
CA GLN A 233 10.23 15.81 -9.59
C GLN A 233 11.66 15.99 -9.05
N GLN A 234 11.91 15.66 -7.78
CA GLN A 234 13.26 15.65 -7.22
C GLN A 234 14.00 14.34 -7.50
N PHE A 235 13.27 13.23 -7.64
CA PHE A 235 13.84 11.90 -7.85
C PHE A 235 13.80 11.48 -9.32
N TRP A 236 12.79 11.94 -10.09
CA TRP A 236 12.57 11.51 -11.47
C TRP A 236 12.43 12.67 -12.46
N PRO A 237 12.78 12.46 -13.74
CA PRO A 237 12.57 13.45 -14.78
C PRO A 237 11.11 13.87 -14.90
N ARG A 238 10.88 15.19 -15.03
CA ARG A 238 9.53 15.78 -15.09
C ARG A 238 8.58 15.12 -16.09
N HIS A 239 9.07 14.79 -17.28
CA HIS A 239 8.26 14.17 -18.33
C HIS A 239 7.76 12.76 -17.95
N MET A 240 8.53 12.00 -17.15
CA MET A 240 8.07 10.70 -16.65
C MET A 240 7.01 10.91 -15.57
N CYS A 241 7.22 11.86 -14.66
CA CYS A 241 6.25 12.20 -13.63
C CYS A 241 4.89 12.61 -14.22
N GLU A 242 4.88 13.44 -15.26
CA GLU A 242 3.64 13.89 -15.93
C GLU A 242 2.85 12.75 -16.59
N VAL A 243 3.52 11.65 -16.93
CA VAL A 243 2.92 10.49 -17.61
C VAL A 243 2.50 9.40 -16.61
N ILE A 244 3.27 9.19 -15.55
CA ILE A 244 3.09 8.08 -14.60
C ILE A 244 2.26 8.50 -13.38
N VAL A 245 2.32 9.79 -12.99
CA VAL A 245 1.77 10.30 -11.74
C VAL A 245 0.64 11.29 -11.98
N GLN A 246 -0.51 11.01 -11.37
CA GLN A 246 -1.60 11.96 -11.24
C GLN A 246 -1.60 12.53 -9.82
N ILE A 247 -1.53 13.85 -9.68
CA ILE A 247 -1.48 14.52 -8.37
C ILE A 247 -2.79 15.26 -8.13
N VAL A 248 -3.42 14.97 -7.00
CA VAL A 248 -4.56 15.71 -6.45
C VAL A 248 -4.02 16.59 -5.32
N PRO A 249 -3.78 17.90 -5.54
CA PRO A 249 -3.11 18.76 -4.56
C PRO A 249 -3.98 19.02 -3.32
N HIS A 250 -5.30 19.04 -3.52
CA HIS A 250 -6.30 19.22 -2.49
C HIS A 250 -7.51 18.35 -2.83
N LEU A 251 -8.12 17.74 -1.82
CA LEU A 251 -9.40 17.07 -1.98
C LEU A 251 -10.48 18.10 -2.32
N SER A 252 -11.42 17.69 -3.17
CA SER A 252 -12.61 18.46 -3.50
C SER A 252 -13.35 18.89 -2.23
N ALA A 253 -13.75 20.17 -2.17
CA ALA A 253 -14.50 20.69 -1.02
C ALA A 253 -15.87 20.01 -0.90
N TRP A 254 -16.39 19.95 0.31
CA TRP A 254 -17.75 19.44 0.54
C TRP A 254 -18.75 20.50 0.09
N GLU A 255 -19.61 20.13 -0.87
CA GLU A 255 -20.75 20.94 -1.31
C GLU A 255 -21.93 20.78 -0.34
N ARG A 256 -23.01 21.52 -0.55
CA ARG A 256 -24.18 21.48 0.36
C ARG A 256 -24.97 20.19 0.18
N GLU A 257 -25.08 19.77 -1.06
CA GLU A 257 -25.72 18.55 -1.54
C GLU A 257 -25.05 17.32 -0.92
N HIS A 258 -23.72 17.38 -0.86
CA HIS A 258 -22.90 16.40 -0.17
C HIS A 258 -23.33 16.28 1.29
N ILE A 259 -23.27 17.36 2.05
CA ILE A 259 -23.65 17.37 3.48
C ILE A 259 -25.07 16.85 3.70
N ALA A 260 -26.01 17.25 2.83
CA ALA A 260 -27.38 16.75 2.87
C ALA A 260 -27.45 15.22 2.71
N ALA A 261 -26.69 14.65 1.76
CA ALA A 261 -26.62 13.21 1.55
C ALA A 261 -26.03 12.46 2.77
N TYR A 262 -25.04 13.02 3.45
CA TYR A 262 -24.51 12.42 4.67
C TYR A 262 -25.44 12.53 5.87
N CYS A 263 -26.18 13.64 5.99
CA CYS A 263 -27.23 13.72 7.00
C CYS A 263 -28.29 12.63 6.79
N LEU A 264 -28.67 12.35 5.53
CA LEU A 264 -29.61 11.27 5.19
C LEU A 264 -29.10 9.89 5.62
N THR A 265 -27.80 9.60 5.47
CA THR A 265 -27.22 8.30 5.84
C THR A 265 -27.15 8.13 7.36
N LEU A 266 -27.12 9.24 8.10
CA LEU A 266 -27.31 9.26 9.55
C LEU A 266 -28.79 9.20 9.99
N GLY A 267 -29.72 9.06 9.04
CA GLY A 267 -31.16 9.03 9.30
C GLY A 267 -31.77 10.40 9.59
N ILE A 268 -31.12 11.49 9.16
CA ILE A 268 -31.55 12.88 9.41
C ILE A 268 -32.04 13.48 8.10
N SER A 269 -33.28 13.99 8.11
CA SER A 269 -33.84 14.68 6.95
C SER A 269 -33.03 15.96 6.66
N PRO A 270 -32.66 16.25 5.39
CA PRO A 270 -31.96 17.47 4.98
C PRO A 270 -32.65 18.76 5.44
N GLU A 271 -33.98 18.75 5.50
CA GLU A 271 -34.80 19.89 5.93
C GLU A 271 -34.63 20.23 7.41
N SER A 272 -34.33 19.21 8.22
CA SER A 272 -34.08 19.32 9.66
C SER A 272 -32.60 19.41 10.01
N ALA A 273 -31.73 19.17 9.03
CA ALA A 273 -30.30 19.13 9.24
C ALA A 273 -29.72 20.56 9.26
N PRO A 274 -28.75 20.85 10.14
CA PRO A 274 -28.05 22.12 10.15
C PRO A 274 -27.00 22.16 9.03
N ILE A 275 -27.45 22.08 7.77
CA ILE A 275 -26.59 22.00 6.58
C ILE A 275 -25.69 23.23 6.50
N GLU A 276 -26.21 24.42 6.76
CA GLU A 276 -25.43 25.67 6.65
C GLU A 276 -24.27 25.75 7.68
N PRO A 277 -24.49 25.56 8.99
CA PRO A 277 -23.40 25.49 9.96
C PRO A 277 -22.35 24.43 9.62
N ILE A 278 -22.80 23.24 9.21
CA ILE A 278 -21.91 22.15 8.81
C ILE A 278 -21.10 22.61 7.59
N TYR A 279 -21.73 23.14 6.55
CA TYR A 279 -21.06 23.63 5.34
C TYR A 279 -20.01 24.69 5.63
N GLN A 280 -20.30 25.68 6.48
CA GLN A 280 -19.33 26.70 6.87
C GLN A 280 -18.09 26.10 7.56
N ILE A 281 -18.27 25.06 8.38
CA ILE A 281 -17.18 24.31 9.02
C ILE A 281 -16.42 23.45 7.99
N ALA A 282 -17.11 22.93 6.97
CA ALA A 282 -16.48 22.17 5.89
C ALA A 282 -15.54 23.05 5.06
N GLN A 283 -15.97 24.28 4.77
CA GLN A 283 -15.19 25.26 4.02
C GLN A 283 -13.93 25.73 4.76
N THR A 284 -13.88 25.61 6.08
CA THR A 284 -12.68 25.92 6.87
C THR A 284 -11.68 24.77 6.99
N GLY A 285 -11.96 23.62 6.35
CA GLY A 285 -10.98 22.54 6.14
C GLY A 285 -10.80 21.55 7.29
N GLY A 286 -11.71 21.53 8.28
CA GLY A 286 -11.62 20.70 9.48
C GLY A 286 -12.66 19.58 9.60
N MET A 287 -13.39 19.25 8.53
CA MET A 287 -14.56 18.40 8.62
C MET A 287 -14.24 16.91 8.64
N THR A 288 -14.33 16.29 9.82
CA THR A 288 -14.37 14.83 9.96
C THR A 288 -15.82 14.35 10.16
N PRO A 289 -16.14 13.12 9.72
CA PRO A 289 -17.43 12.49 10.00
C PRO A 289 -17.80 12.45 11.49
N GLU A 290 -16.82 12.30 12.38
CA GLU A 290 -16.99 12.40 13.83
C GLU A 290 -17.36 13.81 14.26
N LEU A 291 -16.75 14.86 13.68
CA LEU A 291 -17.09 16.24 13.96
C LEU A 291 -18.53 16.54 13.52
N ILE A 292 -18.95 16.05 12.34
CA ILE A 292 -20.33 16.20 11.88
C ILE A 292 -21.30 15.49 12.83
N LYS A 293 -21.01 14.24 13.23
CA LYS A 293 -21.82 13.51 14.21
C LYS A 293 -21.93 14.26 15.54
N ASN A 294 -20.84 14.87 16.00
CA ASN A 294 -20.82 15.67 17.23
C ASN A 294 -21.61 16.98 17.12
N ILE A 295 -21.52 17.69 15.98
CA ILE A 295 -22.32 18.90 15.72
C ILE A 295 -23.80 18.53 15.72
N ILE A 296 -24.16 17.48 14.99
CA ILE A 296 -25.53 16.99 14.91
C ILE A 296 -26.07 16.58 16.29
N SER A 297 -25.29 15.82 17.08
CA SER A 297 -25.73 15.39 18.41
C SER A 297 -25.88 16.56 19.38
N THR A 298 -24.99 17.54 19.33
CA THR A 298 -25.07 18.77 20.13
C THR A 298 -26.32 19.56 19.77
N MET A 299 -26.64 19.71 18.49
CA MET A 299 -27.82 20.47 18.06
C MET A 299 -29.13 19.72 18.37
N GLN A 300 -29.18 18.40 18.22
CA GLN A 300 -30.33 17.59 18.65
C GLN A 300 -30.58 17.68 20.16
N SER A 301 -29.52 17.80 20.97
CA SER A 301 -29.65 17.98 22.43
C SER A 301 -30.22 19.37 22.82
N GLN A 302 -30.00 20.39 22.00
CA GLN A 302 -30.51 21.75 22.22
C GLN A 302 -31.96 21.95 21.72
N VAL A 303 -32.38 21.16 20.71
CA VAL A 303 -33.75 21.19 20.13
C VAL A 303 -34.74 20.31 20.92
N ARG A 304 -34.32 19.67 22.03
CA ARG A 304 -35.25 19.09 23.02
C ARG A 304 -35.51 20.04 24.20
N PRO A 305 -36.41 21.03 24.08
CA PRO A 305 -37.05 21.62 25.25
C PRO A 305 -38.25 20.76 25.69
N ARG A 306 -38.53 20.87 27.00
CA ARG A 306 -39.64 20.26 27.75
C ARG A 306 -41.02 20.45 27.13
#